data_AF-U3GD07-F1
#
_entry.id   AF-U3GD07-F1
#
_cell.length_a   1.000
_cell.length_b   1.000
_cell.length_c   1.000
_cell.angle_alpha   90.00
_cell.angle_beta   90.00
_cell.angle_gamma   90.00
#
_symmetry.space_group_name_H-M   'P 1'
#
loop_
_entity.id
_entity.type
_entity.pdbx_description
1 polymer ?
#
loop_
_entity_poly.entity_id
_entity_poly.type
_entity_poly.pdbx_seq_one_letter_code
_entity_poly.pdbx_strand_id
1 'polypeptide(L)'
;MPTTALQKKSKLLTVLLAFLFGSVGAHRFYLKGGRDFWAWSQVLAMVLGVIGVALLWSTQRASVPGWVCAMIGGASVLAGYLSALVYGLRPDEKWDAQFNPDGTPTHSGWPVVLLSILTLMIGTGLLMAGLAITFQTYFETQVQAAKELSQ
;
A
#
# COMPACT_ATOMS: atom_id res chain seq x y z
N MET A 1 11.61 -18.16 -37.81
CA MET A 1 12.14 -17.68 -36.51
C MET A 1 10.93 -17.25 -35.70
N PRO A 2 10.66 -17.83 -34.51
CA PRO A 2 9.53 -17.37 -33.71
C PRO A 2 9.87 -15.96 -33.21
N THR A 3 9.09 -14.97 -33.64
CA THR A 3 9.08 -13.64 -33.06
C THR A 3 8.52 -13.78 -31.65
N THR A 4 9.41 -13.91 -30.66
CA THR A 4 9.06 -13.70 -29.26
C THR A 4 8.61 -12.25 -29.16
N ALA A 5 7.30 -12.03 -29.29
CA ALA A 5 6.67 -10.77 -28.94
C ALA A 5 7.07 -10.49 -27.49
N LEU A 6 8.05 -9.61 -27.29
CA LEU A 6 8.42 -9.10 -25.97
C LEU A 6 7.13 -8.58 -25.36
N GLN A 7 6.60 -9.28 -24.34
CA GLN A 7 5.36 -8.88 -23.69
C GLN A 7 5.55 -7.49 -23.10
N LYS A 8 5.02 -6.46 -23.78
CA LYS A 8 5.05 -5.07 -23.33
C LYS A 8 4.35 -4.98 -21.98
N LYS A 9 5.05 -4.50 -20.95
CA LYS A 9 4.45 -4.30 -19.63
C LYS A 9 3.69 -2.97 -19.62
N SER A 10 2.39 -3.04 -19.34
CA SER A 10 1.52 -1.86 -19.30
C SER A 10 1.65 -1.12 -17.98
N LYS A 11 1.95 0.18 -18.06
CA LYS A 11 2.02 1.08 -16.90
C LYS A 11 0.66 1.21 -16.20
N LEU A 12 -0.42 1.29 -16.98
CA LEU A 12 -1.78 1.41 -16.45
C LEU A 12 -2.15 0.18 -15.61
N LEU A 13 -1.85 -1.03 -16.10
CA LEU A 13 -2.05 -2.25 -15.31
C LEU A 13 -1.21 -2.26 -14.04
N THR A 14 0.04 -1.80 -14.11
CA THR A 14 0.91 -1.74 -12.92
C THR A 14 0.34 -0.79 -11.86
N VAL A 15 -0.11 0.40 -12.27
CA VAL A 15 -0.69 1.39 -11.37
C VAL A 15 -2.02 0.91 -10.81
N LEU A 16 -2.86 0.28 -11.64
CA LEU A 16 -4.12 -0.33 -11.21
C LEU A 16 -3.89 -1.46 -10.20
N LEU A 17 -2.92 -2.35 -10.46
CA LEU A 17 -2.52 -3.40 -9.51
C LEU A 17 -1.93 -2.82 -8.23
N ALA A 18 -1.16 -1.74 -8.32
CA ALA A 18 -0.62 -1.08 -7.13
C ALA A 18 -1.72 -0.37 -6.33
N PHE A 19 -2.76 0.14 -6.98
CA PHE A 19 -3.89 0.78 -6.32
C PHE A 19 -4.81 -0.26 -5.64
N LEU A 20 -5.24 -1.29 -6.36
CA LEU A 20 -6.18 -2.30 -5.84
C LEU A 20 -5.50 -3.34 -4.92
N PHE A 21 -4.26 -3.73 -5.26
CA PHE A 21 -3.55 -4.83 -4.61
C PHE A 21 -2.15 -4.43 -4.15
N GLY A 22 -1.92 -3.13 -3.93
CA GLY A 22 -0.65 -2.60 -3.43
C GLY A 22 -0.29 -3.11 -2.05
N SER A 23 -1.30 -3.31 -1.19
CA SER A 23 -1.14 -3.88 0.15
C SER A 23 -0.57 -5.30 0.16
N VAL A 24 -0.79 -6.06 -0.92
CA VAL A 24 -0.31 -7.44 -1.09
C VAL A 24 0.96 -7.48 -1.97
N GLY A 25 1.38 -6.35 -2.55
CA GLY A 25 2.57 -6.29 -3.41
C GLY A 25 2.36 -6.86 -4.82
N ALA A 26 1.11 -6.99 -5.30
CA ALA A 26 0.79 -7.59 -6.61
C ALA A 26 1.51 -6.88 -7.78
N HIS A 27 1.69 -5.57 -7.68
CA HIS A 27 2.43 -4.77 -8.66
C HIS A 27 3.92 -5.18 -8.76
N ARG A 28 4.54 -5.57 -7.64
CA ARG A 28 5.93 -6.08 -7.62
C ARG A 28 6.02 -7.49 -8.16
N PHE A 29 5.06 -8.36 -7.84
CA PHE A 29 4.96 -9.69 -8.44
C PHE A 29 4.82 -9.62 -9.97
N TYR A 30 4.03 -8.66 -10.48
CA TYR A 30 3.87 -8.44 -11.91
C TYR A 30 5.15 -7.92 -12.59
N LEU A 31 5.91 -7.05 -11.92
CA LEU A 31 7.11 -6.44 -12.51
C LEU A 31 8.36 -7.30 -12.39
N LYS A 32 8.63 -7.87 -11.20
CA LYS A 32 9.89 -8.57 -10.88
C LYS A 32 9.73 -10.10 -10.71
N GLY A 33 8.50 -10.61 -10.80
CA GLY A 33 8.21 -12.04 -10.67
C GLY A 33 8.12 -12.53 -9.21
N GLY A 34 7.83 -13.82 -9.04
CA GLY A 34 7.57 -14.49 -7.74
C GLY A 34 8.71 -14.52 -6.72
N ARG A 35 9.90 -14.05 -7.12
CA ARG A 35 11.14 -14.15 -6.32
C ARG A 35 11.49 -12.84 -5.61
N ASP A 36 10.62 -11.83 -5.66
CA ASP A 36 10.85 -10.53 -5.02
C ASP A 36 10.61 -10.59 -3.51
N PHE A 37 11.69 -10.52 -2.73
CA PHE A 37 11.67 -10.50 -1.26
C PHE A 37 10.76 -9.39 -0.71
N TRP A 38 10.72 -8.23 -1.36
CA TRP A 38 9.91 -7.13 -0.89
C TRP A 38 8.43 -7.26 -1.19
N ALA A 39 8.05 -8.09 -2.18
CA ALA A 39 6.65 -8.43 -2.40
C ALA A 39 6.15 -9.35 -1.28
N TRP A 40 6.98 -10.33 -0.89
CA TRP A 40 6.70 -11.24 0.22
C TRP A 40 6.64 -10.52 1.58
N SER A 41 7.50 -9.54 1.83
CA SER A 41 7.41 -8.74 3.07
C SER A 41 6.10 -7.94 3.15
N GLN A 42 5.58 -7.48 2.01
CA GLN A 42 4.29 -6.79 1.93
C GLN A 42 3.12 -7.73 2.25
N VAL A 43 3.15 -8.96 1.71
CA VAL A 43 2.20 -10.03 2.04
C VAL A 43 2.24 -10.35 3.54
N LEU A 44 3.43 -10.55 4.10
CA LEU A 44 3.58 -10.85 5.53
C LEU A 44 3.04 -9.70 6.40
N ALA A 45 3.36 -8.46 6.05
CA ALA A 45 2.86 -7.29 6.76
C ALA A 45 1.33 -7.16 6.68
N MET A 46 0.73 -7.51 5.53
CA MET A 46 -0.72 -7.55 5.37
C MET A 46 -1.38 -8.64 6.24
N VAL A 47 -0.78 -9.85 6.28
CA VAL A 47 -1.25 -10.94 7.16
C VAL A 47 -1.19 -10.53 8.63
N LEU A 48 -0.07 -9.94 9.06
CA LEU A 48 0.07 -9.38 10.40
C LEU A 48 -0.97 -8.28 10.66
N GLY A 49 -1.24 -7.43 9.68
CA GLY A 49 -2.29 -6.42 9.74
C GLY A 49 -3.67 -7.00 10.07
N VAL A 50 -4.08 -8.03 9.33
CA VAL A 50 -5.37 -8.71 9.53
C VAL A 50 -5.45 -9.34 10.93
N ILE A 51 -4.37 -10.01 11.36
CA ILE A 51 -4.28 -10.58 12.71
C ILE A 51 -4.38 -9.47 13.77
N GLY A 52 -3.70 -8.35 13.57
CA GLY A 52 -3.74 -7.20 14.46
C GLY A 52 -5.13 -6.60 14.60
N VAL A 53 -5.84 -6.40 13.49
CA VAL A 53 -7.22 -5.90 13.50
C VAL A 53 -8.17 -6.88 14.20
N ALA A 54 -8.04 -8.18 13.94
CA ALA A 54 -8.85 -9.21 14.61
C ALA A 54 -8.60 -9.23 16.13
N LEU A 55 -7.34 -9.09 16.55
CA LEU A 55 -6.95 -8.94 17.96
C LEU A 55 -7.56 -7.69 18.58
N LEU A 56 -7.47 -6.54 17.91
CA LEU A 56 -8.08 -5.29 18.41
C LEU A 56 -9.59 -5.39 18.52
N TRP A 57 -10.26 -6.07 17.59
CA TRP A 57 -11.70 -6.27 17.63
C TRP A 57 -12.10 -7.16 18.83
N SER A 58 -11.42 -8.28 19.01
CA SER A 58 -11.70 -9.23 20.10
C SER A 58 -11.39 -8.66 21.49
N THR A 59 -10.41 -7.76 21.58
CA THR A 59 -9.95 -7.17 22.85
C THR A 59 -10.46 -5.76 23.09
N GLN A 60 -11.42 -5.26 22.29
CA GLN A 60 -11.95 -3.90 22.38
C GLN A 60 -10.84 -2.83 22.42
N ARG A 61 -9.82 -2.99 21.56
CA ARG A 61 -8.62 -2.13 21.45
C ARG A 61 -7.65 -2.15 22.64
N ALA A 62 -7.80 -3.06 23.60
CA ALA A 62 -6.89 -3.16 24.75
C ALA A 62 -5.55 -3.85 24.44
N SER A 63 -5.47 -4.65 23.36
CA SER A 63 -4.27 -5.43 23.04
C SER A 63 -3.16 -4.59 22.40
N VAL A 64 -2.04 -4.39 23.12
CA VAL A 64 -0.81 -3.77 22.59
C VAL A 64 -0.22 -4.54 21.39
N PRO A 65 -0.09 -5.89 21.42
CA PRO A 65 0.33 -6.64 20.24
C PRO A 65 -0.60 -6.44 19.03
N GLY A 66 -1.91 -6.35 19.27
CA GLY A 66 -2.90 -6.05 18.23
C GLY A 66 -2.64 -4.72 17.54
N TRP A 67 -2.31 -3.68 18.30
CA TRP A 67 -1.95 -2.36 17.78
C TRP A 67 -0.66 -2.39 16.95
N VAL A 68 0.39 -3.04 17.43
CA VAL A 68 1.66 -3.17 16.69
C VAL A 68 1.43 -3.87 15.35
N CYS A 69 0.72 -4.99 15.36
CA CYS A 69 0.37 -5.74 14.15
C CYS A 69 -0.50 -4.92 13.19
N ALA A 70 -1.49 -4.19 13.70
CA ALA A 70 -2.35 -3.33 12.89
C ALA A 70 -1.56 -2.16 12.26
N MET A 71 -0.62 -1.56 12.99
CA MET A 71 0.25 -0.50 12.46
C MET A 71 1.17 -1.02 11.34
N ILE A 72 1.71 -2.22 11.47
CA ILE A 72 2.49 -2.88 10.42
C ILE A 72 1.63 -3.10 9.16
N GLY A 73 0.39 -3.58 9.35
CA GLY A 73 -0.58 -3.72 8.26
C GLY A 73 -0.92 -2.40 7.59
N GLY A 74 -1.23 -1.37 8.38
CA GLY A 74 -1.51 -0.02 7.90
C GLY A 74 -0.35 0.58 7.11
N ALA A 75 0.87 0.43 7.60
CA ALA A 75 2.08 0.85 6.90
C ALA A 75 2.26 0.12 5.56
N SER A 76 1.93 -1.18 5.49
CA SER A 76 1.97 -1.95 4.24
C SER A 76 0.95 -1.45 3.21
N VAL A 77 -0.29 -1.17 3.66
CA VAL A 77 -1.32 -0.57 2.81
C VAL A 77 -0.87 0.78 2.27
N LEU A 78 -0.36 1.67 3.13
CA LEU A 78 0.17 2.98 2.73
C LEU A 78 1.37 2.87 1.78
N ALA A 79 2.26 1.90 1.99
CA ALA A 79 3.36 1.62 1.07
C ALA A 79 2.86 1.18 -0.32
N GLY A 80 1.74 0.46 -0.38
CA GLY A 80 1.05 0.12 -1.62
C GLY A 80 0.56 1.36 -2.37
N TYR A 81 -0.17 2.26 -1.69
CA TYR A 81 -0.63 3.53 -2.25
C TYR A 81 0.55 4.42 -2.71
N LEU A 82 1.62 4.49 -1.91
CA LEU A 82 2.83 5.23 -2.29
C LEU A 82 3.46 4.63 -3.55
N SER A 83 3.52 3.31 -3.66
CA SER A 83 4.03 2.63 -4.86
C SER A 83 3.19 2.96 -6.08
N ALA A 84 1.85 2.95 -5.96
CA ALA A 84 0.94 3.36 -7.02
C ALA A 84 1.20 4.80 -7.50
N LEU A 85 1.44 5.74 -6.58
CA LEU A 85 1.83 7.11 -6.91
C LEU A 85 3.19 7.19 -7.59
N VAL A 86 4.20 6.48 -7.06
CA VAL A 86 5.55 6.45 -7.63
C VAL A 86 5.55 5.92 -9.05
N TYR A 87 4.75 4.90 -9.36
CA TYR A 87 4.62 4.38 -10.71
C TYR A 87 3.70 5.24 -11.59
N GLY A 88 2.63 5.81 -11.03
CA GLY A 88 1.69 6.67 -11.76
C GLY A 88 2.31 7.98 -12.22
N LEU A 89 3.07 8.64 -11.34
CA LEU A 89 3.74 9.92 -11.60
C LEU A 89 5.08 9.78 -12.34
N ARG A 90 5.58 8.54 -12.53
CA ARG A 90 6.82 8.32 -13.27
C ARG A 90 6.67 8.75 -14.73
N PRO A 91 7.59 9.53 -15.31
CA PRO A 91 7.57 9.83 -16.74
C PRO A 91 7.63 8.56 -17.59
N ASP A 92 6.96 8.56 -18.74
CA ASP A 92 6.86 7.37 -19.61
C ASP A 92 8.21 6.93 -20.16
N GLU A 93 9.07 7.88 -20.52
CA GLU A 93 10.44 7.61 -20.98
C GLU A 93 11.26 6.84 -19.93
N LYS A 94 11.12 7.21 -18.65
CA LYS A 94 11.79 6.53 -17.54
C LYS A 94 11.18 5.15 -17.26
N TRP A 95 9.89 4.98 -17.54
CA TRP A 95 9.23 3.68 -17.43
C TRP A 95 9.73 2.74 -18.53
N ASP A 96 9.77 3.21 -19.77
CA ASP A 96 10.21 2.41 -20.92
C ASP A 96 11.70 2.06 -20.82
N ALA A 97 12.56 3.01 -20.44
CA ALA A 97 13.98 2.72 -20.21
C ALA A 97 14.23 1.62 -19.16
N GLN A 98 13.33 1.47 -18.18
CA GLN A 98 13.49 0.49 -17.11
C GLN A 98 12.79 -0.85 -17.38
N PHE A 99 11.63 -0.84 -18.03
CA PHE A 99 10.78 -2.03 -18.17
C PHE A 99 10.52 -2.47 -19.63
N ASN A 100 10.72 -1.58 -20.60
CA ASN A 100 10.54 -1.86 -22.03
C ASN A 100 11.69 -1.26 -22.87
N PRO A 101 12.98 -1.55 -22.58
CA PRO A 101 14.11 -0.87 -23.23
C PRO A 101 14.18 -1.07 -24.75
N ASP A 102 13.70 -2.20 -25.26
CA ASP A 102 13.69 -2.55 -26.69
C ASP A 102 12.28 -2.50 -27.32
N GLY A 103 11.31 -1.87 -26.63
CA GLY A 103 9.90 -1.87 -27.01
C GLY A 103 9.42 -0.56 -27.66
N THR A 104 8.23 -0.61 -28.28
CA THR A 104 7.52 0.61 -28.73
C THR A 104 7.28 1.58 -27.56
N PRO A 105 7.42 2.91 -27.76
CA PRO A 105 7.14 3.91 -26.73
C PRO A 105 5.78 3.69 -26.07
N THR A 106 5.74 3.79 -24.75
CA THR A 106 4.52 3.75 -23.94
C THR A 106 3.98 5.16 -23.84
N HIS A 107 2.78 5.40 -24.36
CA HIS A 107 2.04 6.62 -24.10
C HIS A 107 1.03 6.35 -22.98
N SER A 108 1.38 6.74 -21.76
CA SER A 108 0.46 6.66 -20.64
C SER A 108 -0.52 7.82 -20.74
N GLY A 109 -1.75 7.49 -21.07
CA GLY A 109 -2.81 8.49 -21.17
C GLY A 109 -3.30 9.01 -19.82
N TRP A 110 -4.27 9.92 -19.91
CA TRP A 110 -5.09 10.44 -18.82
C TRP A 110 -5.55 9.43 -17.73
N PRO A 111 -5.85 8.15 -18.04
CA PRO A 111 -6.26 7.20 -17.01
C PRO A 111 -5.25 7.02 -15.87
N VAL A 112 -3.94 7.09 -16.17
CA VAL A 112 -2.89 6.97 -15.13
C VAL A 112 -2.91 8.17 -14.19
N VAL A 113 -3.22 9.36 -14.70
CA VAL A 113 -3.38 10.59 -13.90
C VAL A 113 -4.58 10.48 -12.99
N LEU A 114 -5.75 10.07 -13.52
CA LEU A 114 -6.96 9.86 -12.73
C LEU A 114 -6.76 8.81 -11.62
N LEU A 115 -6.10 7.69 -11.94
CA LEU A 115 -5.71 6.68 -10.97
C LEU A 115 -4.81 7.26 -9.88
N SER A 116 -3.84 8.10 -10.24
CA SER A 116 -2.94 8.74 -9.28
C SER A 116 -3.69 9.70 -8.35
N ILE A 117 -4.65 10.47 -8.88
CA ILE A 117 -5.51 11.36 -8.08
C ILE A 117 -6.35 10.54 -7.10
N LEU A 118 -7.02 9.48 -7.56
CA LEU A 118 -7.82 8.59 -6.69
C LEU A 118 -6.95 7.92 -5.61
N THR A 119 -5.77 7.45 -6.01
CA THR A 119 -4.77 6.87 -5.10
C THR A 119 -4.37 7.85 -4.01
N LEU A 120 -4.09 9.10 -4.36
CA LEU A 120 -3.72 10.14 -3.40
C LEU A 120 -4.88 10.48 -2.46
N MET A 121 -6.09 10.64 -3.01
CA MET A 121 -7.29 10.97 -2.23
C MET A 121 -7.61 9.89 -1.21
N ILE A 122 -7.66 8.62 -1.64
CA ILE A 122 -7.99 7.49 -0.76
C ILE A 122 -6.84 7.21 0.21
N GLY A 123 -5.59 7.20 -0.26
CA GLY A 123 -4.43 6.95 0.59
C GLY A 123 -4.27 7.99 1.70
N THR A 124 -4.50 9.26 1.38
CA THR A 124 -4.48 10.35 2.37
C THR A 124 -5.65 10.24 3.35
N GLY A 125 -6.86 9.92 2.87
CA GLY A 125 -8.01 9.69 3.73
C GLY A 125 -7.79 8.55 4.72
N LEU A 126 -7.18 7.44 4.27
CA LEU A 126 -6.85 6.31 5.11
C LEU A 126 -5.78 6.67 6.16
N LEU A 127 -4.74 7.42 5.77
CA LEU A 127 -3.72 7.93 6.69
C LEU A 127 -4.36 8.80 7.78
N MET A 128 -5.23 9.73 7.39
CA MET A 128 -5.92 10.62 8.33
C MET A 128 -6.83 9.85 9.28
N ALA A 129 -7.59 8.87 8.78
CA ALA A 129 -8.41 8.01 9.62
C ALA A 129 -7.57 7.22 10.65
N GLY A 130 -6.44 6.66 10.22
CA GLY A 130 -5.50 5.97 11.11
C GLY A 130 -4.95 6.87 12.21
N LEU A 131 -4.55 8.10 11.86
CA LEU A 131 -4.09 9.09 12.82
C LEU A 131 -5.18 9.50 13.82
N ALA A 132 -6.40 9.76 13.33
CA ALA A 132 -7.53 10.14 14.17
C ALA A 132 -7.85 9.07 15.22
N ILE A 133 -7.94 7.80 14.80
CA ILE A 133 -8.21 6.67 15.70
C ILE A 133 -7.07 6.50 16.72
N THR A 134 -5.82 6.67 16.28
CA THR A 134 -4.65 6.57 17.17
C THR A 134 -4.67 7.66 18.24
N PHE A 135 -4.89 8.91 17.85
CA PHE A 135 -4.96 10.03 18.79
C PHE A 135 -6.14 9.90 19.74
N GLN A 136 -7.32 9.54 19.24
CA GLN A 136 -8.49 9.31 20.08
C GLN A 136 -8.19 8.27 21.16
N THR A 137 -7.65 7.11 20.76
CA THR A 137 -7.31 6.03 21.70
C THR A 137 -6.26 6.47 22.73
N TYR A 138 -5.23 7.20 22.30
CA TYR A 138 -4.18 7.72 23.18
C TYR A 138 -4.76 8.67 24.23
N PHE A 139 -5.57 9.65 23.82
CA PHE A 139 -6.18 10.60 24.77
C PHE A 139 -7.20 9.95 25.69
N GLU A 140 -8.02 9.01 25.20
CA GLU A 140 -8.95 8.23 26.04
C GLU A 140 -8.21 7.49 27.16
N THR A 141 -7.09 6.84 26.83
CA THR A 141 -6.25 6.12 27.80
C THR A 141 -5.65 7.06 28.84
N GLN A 142 -5.14 8.22 28.41
CA GLN A 142 -4.53 9.21 29.31
C GLN A 142 -5.55 9.82 30.29
N VAL A 143 -6.75 10.13 29.79
CA VAL A 143 -7.85 10.67 30.63
C VAL A 143 -8.31 9.64 31.67
N GLN A 144 -8.37 8.36 31.30
CA GLN A 144 -8.70 7.28 32.24
C GLN A 144 -7.65 7.13 33.33
N ALA A 145 -6.36 7.08 32.96
CA ALA A 145 -5.26 6.99 33.91
C ALA A 145 -5.24 8.17 34.91
N ALA A 146 -5.53 9.39 34.44
CA ALA A 146 -5.64 10.57 35.30
C ALA A 146 -6.80 10.48 36.30
N LYS A 147 -7.94 9.88 35.92
CA LYS A 147 -9.08 9.67 36.82
C LYS A 147 -8.75 8.65 37.91
N GLU A 148 -8.07 7.56 37.56
CA GLU A 148 -7.67 6.51 38.52
C GLU A 148 -6.69 7.03 39.58
N LEU A 149 -5.76 7.92 39.21
CA LEU A 149 -4.81 8.52 40.15
C LEU A 149 -5.44 9.53 41.12
N SER A 150 -6.63 10.05 40.81
CA SER A 150 -7.34 11.04 41.62
C SER A 150 -8.32 10.41 42.61
N GLN A 151 -8.55 9.10 42.55
CA GLN A 151 -9.39 8.34 43.48
C GLN A 151 -8.55 7.67 44.56
#